data_AF-A0A918E845-F1
#
_entry.id   AF-A0A918E845-F1
#
_cell.length_a   1.000
_cell.length_b   1.000
_cell.length_c   1.000
_cell.angle_alpha   90.00
_cell.angle_beta   90.00
_cell.angle_gamma   90.00
#
_symmetry.space_group_name_H-M   'P 1'
#
loop_
_entity.id
_entity.type
_entity.pdbx_description
1 polymer ?
#
loop_
_entity_poly.entity_id
_entity_poly.type
_entity_poly.pdbx_seq_one_letter_code
_entity_poly.pdbx_strand_id
1 'polypeptide(L)'
;MPPTRGRPIAIKLLILLLVPLTSLVGLWAFAAALTAGDGLRMLEIDELATNLAAPSEQLTTHLQNERLSSVQYVTARRNNTQLIVQRDITDNAVRSFRELAGAQRNLSPEMTAQLTHLYRRLDQLPQIRRDVDSLSSTPLDLINGYSQIADASFRLYDAMILVPEMTLYRNVKALAMLAEAKELLSRERAMITLIVSRGRMGTGEREAFADMVATRRLLWSQALSQLDDDLRTPYQRLVVSPIYTEFVETEDAMKGQAIMNGLPTSAATWPVDANNLWKAAERNQRDSNQAIAERITPAAAGILAKIGVAGGAGLLAVIASILLSLRFRKRLVRELAGLRDAATELAEVRLVQLVERLRTTANPSTSAEVEPLEVKAETSEVRDIVRAFNNVQSTAVEAAVSQARLRHGVNQVFVNLARRNQSLLHRQLLQLDGMERGTEDPTALEDLFKLDHLTTRMRRHAESLIILSDQTPGRGWRNPVPIMDVLRAAVAEVEEYQRVEVLQPPPVALTGSAVTDVAHLMAELVENATLFSPPRTRVDLRTTTTPHGLTVEVEDRGLGLPRTELDELNTRLAEKPEFDLAQSDRLGLFVVGRLAARHGIKVSLSPSPYGGLTASVSLPASLLTDLAVPAGR
;
A
#
# COMPACT_ATOMS: atom_id res chain seq x y z
N MET A 1 -20.16 -17.06 -14.65
CA MET A 1 -19.95 -16.26 -13.42
C MET A 1 -19.37 -14.91 -13.83
N PRO A 2 -19.95 -13.77 -13.42
CA PRO A 2 -19.32 -12.48 -13.69
C PRO A 2 -18.00 -12.39 -12.89
N PRO A 3 -16.95 -11.75 -13.43
CA PRO A 3 -15.66 -11.67 -12.76
C PRO A 3 -15.80 -10.87 -11.47
N THR A 4 -15.46 -11.49 -10.35
CA THR A 4 -15.36 -10.83 -9.04
C THR A 4 -14.36 -9.69 -9.17
N ARG A 5 -14.82 -8.44 -9.05
CA ARG A 5 -13.95 -7.26 -8.95
C ARG A 5 -13.10 -7.39 -7.69
N GLY A 6 -11.92 -7.97 -7.82
CA GLY A 6 -10.91 -7.98 -6.77
C GLY A 6 -10.62 -6.53 -6.34
N ARG A 7 -10.45 -6.31 -5.03
CA ARG A 7 -10.03 -5.00 -4.51
C ARG A 7 -8.75 -4.55 -5.24
N PRO A 8 -8.61 -3.25 -5.60
CA PRO A 8 -7.41 -2.73 -6.25
C PRO A 8 -6.15 -3.16 -5.51
N ILE A 9 -5.11 -3.56 -6.25
CA ILE A 9 -3.80 -3.98 -5.69
C ILE A 9 -3.24 -2.91 -4.73
N ALA A 10 -3.54 -1.64 -5.00
CA ALA A 10 -3.22 -0.50 -4.15
C ALA A 10 -3.76 -0.63 -2.71
N ILE A 11 -4.97 -1.19 -2.51
CA ILE A 11 -5.58 -1.37 -1.18
C ILE A 11 -4.90 -2.52 -0.43
N LYS A 12 -4.57 -3.62 -1.10
CA LYS A 12 -3.85 -4.74 -0.48
C LYS A 12 -2.46 -4.32 0.00
N LEU A 13 -1.71 -3.58 -0.82
CA LEU A 13 -0.42 -3.02 -0.43
C LEU A 13 -0.54 -2.05 0.74
N LEU A 14 -1.59 -1.23 0.78
CA LEU A 14 -1.86 -0.33 1.90
C LEU A 14 -2.08 -1.10 3.21
N ILE A 15 -2.89 -2.17 3.20
CA ILE A 15 -3.14 -3.00 4.38
C ILE A 15 -1.86 -3.68 4.86
N LEU A 16 -1.04 -4.21 3.93
CA LEU A 16 0.23 -4.86 4.25
C LEU A 16 1.22 -3.90 4.93
N LEU A 17 1.25 -2.64 4.47
CA LEU A 17 2.15 -1.62 5.00
C LEU A 17 1.62 -0.96 6.28
N LEU A 18 0.31 -1.01 6.54
CA LEU A 18 -0.34 -0.37 7.68
C LEU A 18 0.13 -0.98 9.02
N VAL A 19 0.23 -2.30 9.10
CA VAL A 19 0.61 -3.02 10.34
C VAL A 19 2.00 -2.62 10.83
N PRO A 20 3.08 -2.71 10.03
CA PRO A 20 4.40 -2.29 10.50
C PRO A 20 4.50 -0.78 10.77
N LEU A 21 3.80 0.06 9.99
CA LEU A 21 3.75 1.51 10.23
C LEU A 21 3.07 1.87 11.54
N THR A 22 1.91 1.26 11.82
CA THR A 22 1.19 1.49 13.08
C THR A 22 1.97 0.95 14.28
N SER A 23 2.63 -0.21 14.15
CA SER A 23 3.53 -0.71 15.17
C SER A 23 4.72 0.22 15.43
N LEU A 24 5.33 0.77 14.37
CA LEU A 24 6.46 1.69 14.48
C LEU A 24 6.03 3.01 15.15
N VAL A 25 4.90 3.56 14.74
CA VAL A 25 4.29 4.76 15.36
C VAL A 25 3.95 4.49 16.82
N GLY A 26 3.38 3.32 17.13
CA GLY A 26 3.05 2.91 18.50
C GLY A 26 4.29 2.79 19.37
N LEU A 27 5.35 2.14 18.88
CA LEU A 27 6.61 1.99 19.62
C LEU A 27 7.29 3.34 19.84
N TRP A 28 7.32 4.20 18.81
CA TRP A 28 7.86 5.55 18.94
C TRP A 28 7.05 6.39 19.94
N ALA A 29 5.72 6.36 19.86
CA ALA A 29 4.86 7.09 20.78
C ALA A 29 5.00 6.58 22.22
N PHE A 30 5.11 5.26 22.42
CA PHE A 30 5.34 4.66 23.73
C PHE A 30 6.69 5.07 24.31
N ALA A 31 7.77 4.97 23.53
CA ALA A 31 9.09 5.41 23.96
C ALA A 31 9.10 6.91 24.27
N ALA A 32 8.55 7.74 23.38
CA ALA A 32 8.44 9.18 23.58
C ALA A 32 7.62 9.55 24.82
N ALA A 33 6.51 8.85 25.09
CA ALA A 33 5.68 9.08 26.27
C ALA A 33 6.39 8.71 27.58
N LEU A 34 7.07 7.57 27.62
CA LEU A 34 7.90 7.18 28.77
C LEU A 34 8.99 8.22 29.03
N THR A 35 9.71 8.60 27.98
CA THR A 35 10.82 9.55 28.13
C THR A 35 10.31 10.95 28.51
N ALA A 36 9.24 11.45 27.88
CA ALA A 36 8.65 12.74 28.22
C ALA A 36 8.15 12.82 29.67
N GLY A 37 7.63 11.71 30.20
CA GLY A 37 7.24 11.60 31.61
C GLY A 37 8.43 11.76 32.57
N ASP A 38 9.64 11.34 32.19
CA ASP A 38 10.84 11.56 32.99
C ASP A 38 11.28 13.04 32.96
N GLY A 39 11.12 13.71 31.82
CA GLY A 39 11.39 15.14 31.68
C GLY A 39 10.45 16.03 32.50
N LEU A 40 9.14 15.73 32.49
CA LEU A 40 8.14 16.44 33.31
C LEU A 40 8.37 16.24 34.81
N ARG A 41 8.70 15.02 35.24
CA ARG A 41 9.06 14.71 36.63
C ARG A 41 10.25 15.54 37.13
N MET A 42 11.14 15.93 36.24
CA MET A 42 12.30 16.74 36.62
C MET A 42 11.95 18.20 36.93
N LEU A 43 10.94 18.76 36.25
CA LEU A 43 10.40 20.08 36.59
C LEU A 43 9.68 20.05 37.95
N GLU A 44 9.00 18.93 38.27
CA GLU A 44 8.38 18.74 39.58
C GLU A 44 9.41 18.68 40.71
N ILE A 45 10.59 18.06 40.49
CA ILE A 45 11.66 18.02 41.50
C ILE A 45 12.19 19.43 41.84
N ASP A 46 12.39 20.28 40.84
CA ASP A 46 12.85 21.67 41.05
C ASP A 46 11.81 22.50 41.82
N GLU A 47 10.53 22.32 41.48
CA GLU A 47 9.42 22.96 42.18
C GLU A 47 9.33 22.51 43.65
N LEU A 48 9.46 21.20 43.92
CA LEU A 48 9.49 20.66 45.28
C LEU A 48 10.71 21.14 46.08
N ALA A 49 11.89 21.22 45.45
CA ALA A 49 13.09 21.72 46.10
C ALA A 49 12.94 23.19 46.51
N THR A 50 12.40 24.02 45.62
CA THR A 50 12.30 25.47 45.80
C THR A 50 11.14 25.88 46.71
N ASN A 51 9.99 25.21 46.57
CA ASN A 51 8.75 25.64 47.25
C ASN A 51 8.44 24.84 48.51
N LEU A 52 9.07 23.66 48.71
CA LEU A 52 8.81 22.81 49.86
C LEU A 52 10.09 22.58 50.67
N ALA A 53 11.17 22.06 50.06
CA ALA A 53 12.38 21.70 50.78
C ALA A 53 13.14 22.91 51.36
N ALA A 54 13.47 23.93 50.57
CA ALA A 54 14.22 25.09 51.05
C ALA A 54 13.44 25.93 52.10
N PRO A 55 12.12 26.23 51.91
CA PRO A 55 11.34 26.93 52.93
C PRO A 55 11.19 26.14 54.23
N SER A 56 11.06 24.80 54.15
CA SER A 56 11.03 23.93 55.32
C SER A 56 12.36 23.97 56.11
N GLU A 57 13.49 24.20 55.43
CA GLU A 57 14.81 24.25 56.04
C GLU A 57 14.95 25.54 56.83
N GLN A 58 14.58 26.66 56.20
CA GLN A 58 14.54 27.98 56.82
C GLN A 58 13.62 27.98 58.05
N LEU A 59 12.41 27.42 57.91
CA LEU A 59 11.48 27.24 59.02
C LEU A 59 12.12 26.47 60.19
N THR A 60 12.76 25.33 59.91
CA THR A 60 13.42 24.51 60.93
C THR A 60 14.56 25.29 61.62
N THR A 61 15.38 26.01 60.85
CA THR A 61 16.47 26.84 61.39
C THR A 61 15.95 27.97 62.29
N HIS A 62 14.82 28.59 61.96
CA HIS A 62 14.22 29.62 62.82
C HIS A 62 13.55 29.05 64.07
N LEU A 63 12.90 27.89 63.98
CA LEU A 63 12.40 27.16 65.16
C LEU A 63 13.55 26.76 66.11
N GLN A 64 14.68 26.33 65.57
CA GLN A 64 15.90 26.02 66.34
C GLN A 64 16.42 27.23 67.13
N ASN A 65 16.41 28.41 66.51
CA ASN A 65 16.86 29.64 67.16
C ASN A 65 15.83 30.17 68.16
N GLU A 66 14.53 30.10 67.85
CA GLU A 66 13.47 30.48 68.79
C GLU A 66 13.46 29.59 70.03
N ARG A 67 13.70 28.27 69.87
CA ARG A 67 13.90 27.34 71.00
C ARG A 67 15.03 27.81 71.91
N LEU A 68 16.19 28.13 71.34
CA LEU A 68 17.34 28.60 72.11
C LEU A 68 17.02 29.91 72.85
N SER A 69 16.45 30.90 72.17
CA SER A 69 16.06 32.19 72.78
C SER A 69 14.99 32.01 73.86
N SER A 70 14.07 31.08 73.69
CA SER A 70 13.05 30.75 74.69
C SER A 70 13.65 30.13 75.95
N VAL A 71 14.59 29.19 75.79
CA VAL A 71 15.33 28.63 76.94
C VAL A 71 16.14 29.72 77.65
N GLN A 72 16.85 30.57 76.91
CA GLN A 72 17.62 31.69 77.47
C GLN A 72 16.74 32.66 78.27
N TYR A 73 15.53 32.95 77.78
CA TYR A 73 14.56 33.79 78.47
C TYR A 73 14.11 33.15 79.79
N VAL A 74 13.69 31.88 79.76
CA VAL A 74 13.21 31.15 80.95
C VAL A 74 14.32 30.98 82.00
N THR A 75 15.57 30.76 81.60
CA THR A 75 16.68 30.50 82.52
C THR A 75 17.31 31.77 83.08
N ALA A 76 17.55 32.79 82.25
CA ALA A 76 18.24 34.00 82.68
C ALA A 76 17.29 35.09 83.22
N ARG A 77 15.98 34.97 82.97
CA ARG A 77 14.94 35.97 83.33
C ARG A 77 15.31 37.39 82.90
N ARG A 78 15.87 37.51 81.68
CA ARG A 78 16.33 38.77 81.09
C ARG A 78 15.24 39.44 80.25
N ASN A 79 15.55 40.64 79.74
CA ASN A 79 14.73 41.34 78.75
C ASN A 79 14.39 40.43 77.55
N ASN A 80 13.11 40.35 77.19
CA ASN A 80 12.57 39.50 76.14
C ASN A 80 12.74 40.05 74.71
N THR A 81 13.39 41.20 74.51
CA THR A 81 13.54 41.82 73.17
C THR A 81 14.09 40.86 72.11
N GLN A 82 15.14 40.08 72.43
CA GLN A 82 15.71 39.10 71.49
C GLN A 82 14.72 37.98 71.14
N LEU A 83 13.92 37.52 72.12
CA LEU A 83 12.91 36.50 71.90
C LEU A 83 11.77 37.03 71.02
N ILE A 84 11.32 38.27 71.23
CA ILE A 84 10.28 38.90 70.41
C ILE A 84 10.75 39.01 68.95
N VAL A 85 11.96 39.54 68.72
CA VAL A 85 12.53 39.64 67.37
C VAL A 85 12.65 38.26 66.70
N GLN A 86 13.09 37.25 67.45
CA GLN A 86 13.20 35.90 66.90
C GLN A 86 11.83 35.28 66.57
N ARG A 87 10.79 35.54 67.37
CA ARG A 87 9.41 35.09 67.10
C ARG A 87 8.86 35.70 65.82
N ASP A 88 9.09 37.00 65.58
CA ASP A 88 8.67 37.67 64.34
C ASP A 88 9.33 37.03 63.10
N ILE A 89 10.61 36.69 63.20
CA ILE A 89 11.34 36.00 62.13
C ILE A 89 10.74 34.60 61.89
N THR A 90 10.47 33.83 62.96
CA THR A 90 9.83 32.52 62.84
C THR A 90 8.44 32.63 62.24
N ASP A 91 7.63 33.62 62.62
CA ASP A 91 6.27 33.80 62.09
C ASP A 91 6.28 34.11 60.60
N ASN A 92 7.23 34.91 60.15
CA ASN A 92 7.44 35.14 58.72
C ASN A 92 7.86 33.86 57.99
N ALA A 93 8.73 33.03 58.57
CA ALA A 93 9.11 31.74 58.00
C ALA A 93 7.93 30.76 57.94
N VAL A 94 7.10 30.70 58.98
CA VAL A 94 5.87 29.88 59.01
C VAL A 94 4.89 30.34 57.93
N ARG A 95 4.67 31.65 57.79
CA ARG A 95 3.77 32.21 56.77
C ARG A 95 4.26 31.87 55.36
N SER A 96 5.54 32.15 55.08
CA SER A 96 6.17 31.84 53.80
C SER A 96 6.09 30.35 53.46
N PHE A 97 6.40 29.47 54.41
CA PHE A 97 6.27 28.03 54.23
C PHE A 97 4.81 27.61 53.92
N ARG A 98 3.82 28.14 54.64
CA ARG A 98 2.40 27.83 54.39
C ARG A 98 1.94 28.30 53.01
N GLU A 99 2.35 29.49 52.59
CA GLU A 99 2.01 30.06 51.29
C GLU A 99 2.62 29.23 50.15
N LEU A 100 3.92 28.95 50.20
CA LEU A 100 4.62 28.20 49.15
C LEU A 100 4.16 26.73 49.09
N ALA A 101 4.04 26.07 50.23
CA ALA A 101 3.58 24.67 50.29
C ALA A 101 2.09 24.53 49.92
N GLY A 102 1.25 25.52 50.26
CA GLY A 102 -0.17 25.52 49.90
C GLY A 102 -0.45 25.77 48.42
N ALA A 103 0.51 26.36 47.69
CA ALA A 103 0.43 26.55 46.25
C ALA A 103 0.72 25.27 45.43
N GLN A 104 1.32 24.24 46.06
CA GLN A 104 1.69 22.98 45.41
C GLN A 104 0.45 22.13 45.09
N ARG A 105 0.33 21.67 43.83
CA ARG A 105 -0.83 20.89 43.35
C ARG A 105 -0.56 19.40 43.15
N ASN A 106 0.70 19.01 42.93
CA ASN A 106 1.09 17.64 42.56
C ASN A 106 1.81 16.90 43.70
N LEU A 107 1.34 17.04 44.93
CA LEU A 107 1.92 16.29 46.07
C LEU A 107 1.43 14.85 46.06
N SER A 108 2.32 13.91 46.41
CA SER A 108 1.91 12.52 46.63
C SER A 108 0.98 12.41 47.86
N PRO A 109 0.18 11.33 47.98
CA PRO A 109 -0.66 11.11 49.16
C PRO A 109 0.15 11.11 50.47
N GLU A 110 1.35 10.53 50.44
CA GLU A 110 2.28 10.51 51.59
C GLU A 110 2.77 11.92 51.93
N MET A 111 3.23 12.68 50.94
CA MET A 111 3.68 14.07 51.15
C MET A 111 2.55 14.95 51.70
N THR A 112 1.33 14.77 51.19
CA THR A 112 0.14 15.49 51.66
C THR A 112 -0.16 15.16 53.13
N ALA A 113 -0.04 13.89 53.52
CA ALA A 113 -0.24 13.45 54.90
C ALA A 113 0.83 14.05 55.84
N GLN A 114 2.11 14.03 55.45
CA GLN A 114 3.19 14.60 56.26
C GLN A 114 3.12 16.12 56.35
N LEU A 115 2.76 16.81 55.26
CA LEU A 115 2.54 18.26 55.26
C LEU A 115 1.40 18.65 56.21
N THR A 116 0.29 17.92 56.15
CA THR A 116 -0.85 18.10 57.07
C THR A 116 -0.43 17.87 58.53
N HIS A 117 0.39 16.85 58.79
CA HIS A 117 0.93 16.61 60.12
C HIS A 117 1.82 17.77 60.59
N LEU A 118 2.70 18.30 59.73
CA LEU A 118 3.53 19.46 60.04
C LEU A 118 2.69 20.72 60.33
N TYR A 119 1.65 21.01 59.55
CA TYR A 119 0.75 22.12 59.85
C TYR A 119 0.11 22.01 61.23
N ARG A 120 -0.39 20.83 61.59
CA ARG A 120 -0.96 20.58 62.93
C ARG A 120 0.05 20.81 64.05
N ARG A 121 1.32 20.48 63.84
CA ARG A 121 2.40 20.77 64.81
C ARG A 121 2.74 22.24 64.87
N LEU A 122 2.77 22.95 63.74
CA LEU A 122 2.94 24.40 63.70
C LEU A 122 1.81 25.14 64.41
N ASP A 123 0.58 24.63 64.35
CA ASP A 123 -0.57 25.18 65.08
C ASP A 123 -0.41 25.09 66.62
N GLN A 124 0.52 24.27 67.12
CA GLN A 124 0.85 24.18 68.55
C GLN A 124 1.84 25.26 69.00
N LEU A 125 2.52 25.95 68.07
CA LEU A 125 3.54 26.96 68.39
C LEU A 125 3.00 28.11 69.28
N PRO A 126 1.79 28.65 69.07
CA PRO A 126 1.23 29.67 69.97
C PRO A 126 0.99 29.17 71.41
N GLN A 127 0.67 27.88 71.59
CA GLN A 127 0.54 27.29 72.93
C GLN A 127 1.90 27.19 73.61
N ILE A 128 2.92 26.68 72.91
CA ILE A 128 4.30 26.61 73.43
C ILE A 128 4.78 28.00 73.87
N ARG A 129 4.53 29.03 73.06
CA ARG A 129 4.88 30.42 73.40
C ARG A 129 4.15 30.94 74.64
N ARG A 130 2.87 30.63 74.82
CA ARG A 130 2.12 30.97 76.04
C ARG A 130 2.71 30.30 77.28
N ASP A 131 3.17 29.07 77.14
CA ASP A 131 3.80 28.34 78.24
C ASP A 131 5.20 28.90 78.59
N VAL A 132 5.93 29.41 77.58
CA VAL A 132 7.17 30.18 77.78
C VAL A 132 6.89 31.50 78.51
N ASP A 133 5.88 32.24 78.07
CA ASP A 133 5.57 33.59 78.59
C ASP A 133 5.00 33.53 80.03
N SER A 134 4.24 32.47 80.35
CA SER A 134 3.70 32.23 81.69
C SER A 134 4.67 31.49 82.63
N LEU A 135 5.84 31.08 82.13
CA LEU A 135 6.83 30.27 82.86
C LEU A 135 6.23 28.98 83.46
N SER A 136 5.22 28.42 82.78
CA SER A 136 4.44 27.26 83.27
C SER A 136 5.05 25.91 82.88
N SER A 137 5.95 25.89 81.89
CA SER A 137 6.62 24.68 81.39
C SER A 137 8.02 24.51 81.95
N THR A 138 8.44 23.25 82.13
CA THR A 138 9.85 22.97 82.40
C THR A 138 10.70 23.26 81.15
N PRO A 139 11.97 23.68 81.29
CA PRO A 139 12.83 23.91 80.13
C PRO A 139 13.02 22.67 79.24
N LEU A 140 12.98 21.46 79.81
CA LEU A 140 13.04 20.22 79.05
C LEU A 140 11.75 20.00 78.23
N ASP A 141 10.57 20.24 78.81
CA ASP A 141 9.29 20.16 78.07
C ASP A 141 9.22 21.19 76.95
N LEU A 142 9.74 22.40 77.19
CA LEU A 142 9.84 23.45 76.17
C LEU A 142 10.76 23.03 75.02
N ILE A 143 11.95 22.49 75.32
CA ILE A 143 12.86 21.94 74.29
C ILE A 143 12.12 20.88 73.47
N ASN A 144 11.41 19.95 74.14
CA ASN A 144 10.67 18.87 73.47
C ASN A 144 9.51 19.40 72.62
N GLY A 145 8.78 20.42 73.08
CA GLY A 145 7.68 21.05 72.32
C GLY A 145 8.13 21.60 70.97
N TYR A 146 9.21 22.39 70.94
CA TYR A 146 9.80 22.88 69.69
C TYR A 146 10.38 21.73 68.85
N SER A 147 11.00 20.73 69.49
CA SER A 147 11.60 19.58 68.82
C SER A 147 10.59 18.75 68.03
N GLN A 148 9.37 18.56 68.56
CA GLN A 148 8.31 17.84 67.86
C GLN A 148 7.84 18.51 66.56
N ILE A 149 7.96 19.85 66.47
CA ILE A 149 7.68 20.59 65.24
C ILE A 149 8.80 20.33 64.22
N ALA A 150 10.06 20.43 64.64
CA ALA A 150 11.21 20.12 63.79
C ALA A 150 11.17 18.65 63.29
N ASP A 151 10.83 17.69 64.14
CA ASP A 151 10.68 16.27 63.77
C ASP A 151 9.61 16.06 62.69
N ALA A 152 8.54 16.86 62.71
CA ALA A 152 7.52 16.83 61.65
C ALA A 152 8.03 17.38 60.32
N SER A 153 8.98 18.33 60.35
CA SER A 153 9.68 18.79 59.15
C SER A 153 10.55 17.70 58.55
N PHE A 154 11.27 16.92 59.36
CA PHE A 154 12.10 15.81 58.88
C PHE A 154 11.27 14.67 58.27
N ARG A 155 10.10 14.34 58.84
CA ARG A 155 9.16 13.39 58.20
C ARG A 155 8.67 13.87 56.83
N LEU A 156 8.45 15.18 56.66
CA LEU A 156 8.12 15.74 55.35
C LEU A 156 9.30 15.60 54.38
N TYR A 157 10.54 15.85 54.83
CA TYR A 157 11.74 15.63 54.02
C TYR A 157 11.86 14.20 53.52
N ASP A 158 11.67 13.21 54.39
CA ASP A 158 11.74 11.80 53.99
C ASP A 158 10.71 11.44 52.92
N ALA A 159 9.50 12.02 53.00
CA ALA A 159 8.46 11.83 51.99
C ALA A 159 8.77 12.50 50.64
N MET A 160 9.69 13.48 50.61
CA MET A 160 10.12 14.18 49.39
C MET A 160 11.27 13.48 48.65
N ILE A 161 11.94 12.48 49.24
CA ILE A 161 13.08 11.80 48.61
C ILE A 161 12.59 10.86 47.48
N LEU A 162 12.28 11.45 46.32
CA LEU A 162 11.85 10.79 45.09
C LEU A 162 12.99 10.83 44.06
N VAL A 163 14.11 10.16 44.35
CA VAL A 163 15.29 10.21 43.47
C VAL A 163 15.44 8.88 42.71
N PRO A 164 15.34 8.88 41.36
CA PRO A 164 15.47 7.66 40.56
C PRO A 164 16.93 7.15 40.43
N GLU A 165 17.92 8.03 40.62
CA GLU A 165 19.33 7.66 40.56
C GLU A 165 19.88 7.26 41.95
N MET A 166 20.42 6.05 42.06
CA MET A 166 20.84 5.45 43.33
C MET A 166 21.93 6.26 44.07
N THR A 167 22.85 6.90 43.35
CA THR A 167 23.92 7.73 43.91
C THR A 167 23.38 9.04 44.49
N LEU A 168 22.57 9.76 43.72
CA LEU A 168 21.91 10.98 44.18
C LEU A 168 20.96 10.70 45.35
N TYR A 169 20.24 9.57 45.33
CA TYR A 169 19.41 9.12 46.46
C TYR A 169 20.24 8.95 47.74
N ARG A 170 21.39 8.27 47.68
CA ARG A 170 22.28 8.06 48.83
C ARG A 170 22.80 9.39 49.40
N ASN A 171 23.21 10.31 48.53
CA ASN A 171 23.70 11.63 48.95
C ASN A 171 22.60 12.45 49.64
N VAL A 172 21.40 12.54 49.05
CA VAL A 172 20.26 13.27 49.65
C VAL A 172 19.87 12.68 51.00
N LYS A 173 19.81 11.35 51.10
CA LYS A 173 19.52 10.66 52.36
C LYS A 173 20.58 10.92 53.42
N ALA A 174 21.85 10.86 53.05
CA ALA A 174 22.96 11.16 53.97
C ALA A 174 22.95 12.62 54.44
N LEU A 175 22.62 13.57 53.55
CA LEU A 175 22.43 14.98 53.94
C LEU A 175 21.23 15.18 54.86
N ALA A 176 20.13 14.43 54.67
CA ALA A 176 18.99 14.45 55.59
C ALA A 176 19.40 13.97 57.00
N MET A 177 20.20 12.90 57.07
CA MET A 177 20.77 12.41 58.34
C MET A 177 21.70 13.45 59.00
N LEU A 178 22.49 14.22 58.24
CA LEU A 178 23.30 15.31 58.77
C LEU A 178 22.45 16.50 59.25
N ALA A 179 21.36 16.81 58.55
CA ALA A 179 20.41 17.82 58.98
C ALA A 179 19.70 17.42 60.29
N GLU A 180 19.36 16.15 60.45
CA GLU A 180 18.81 15.59 61.71
C GLU A 180 19.86 15.60 62.83
N ALA A 181 21.13 15.25 62.53
CA ALA A 181 22.24 15.39 63.47
C ALA A 181 22.47 16.85 63.90
N LYS A 182 22.32 17.81 62.98
CA LYS A 182 22.35 19.26 63.27
C LYS A 182 21.18 19.68 64.15
N GLU A 183 20.00 19.09 63.98
CA GLU A 183 18.86 19.32 64.86
C GLU A 183 19.12 18.81 66.28
N LEU A 184 19.72 17.62 66.44
CA LEU A 184 20.14 17.12 67.75
C LEU A 184 21.19 18.04 68.39
N LEU A 185 22.17 18.53 67.61
CA LEU A 185 23.12 19.54 68.10
C LEU A 185 22.42 20.83 68.55
N SER A 186 21.35 21.24 67.86
CA SER A 186 20.55 22.39 68.26
C SER A 186 19.78 22.16 69.57
N ARG A 187 19.31 20.92 69.82
CA ARG A 187 18.71 20.51 71.10
C ARG A 187 19.75 20.51 72.21
N GLU A 188 20.94 19.94 71.95
CA GLU A 188 22.09 19.97 72.86
C GLU A 188 22.44 21.41 73.20
N ARG A 189 22.52 22.33 72.23
CA ARG A 189 22.81 23.76 72.47
C ARG A 189 21.81 24.43 73.42
N ALA A 190 20.52 24.11 73.29
CA ALA A 190 19.49 24.59 74.20
C ALA A 190 19.65 23.97 75.60
N MET A 191 19.93 22.67 75.67
CA MET A 191 20.19 21.95 76.93
C MET A 191 21.45 22.46 77.64
N ILE A 192 22.52 22.73 76.91
CA ILE A 192 23.78 23.30 77.41
C ILE A 192 23.51 24.63 78.10
N THR A 193 22.71 25.50 77.47
CA THR A 193 22.30 26.78 78.05
C THR A 193 21.57 26.58 79.38
N LEU A 194 20.67 25.59 79.44
CA LEU A 194 19.96 25.22 80.67
C LEU A 194 20.92 24.75 81.77
N ILE A 195 21.79 23.79 81.45
CA ILE A 195 22.70 23.16 82.40
C ILE A 195 23.69 24.18 82.97
N VAL A 196 24.31 24.98 82.09
CA VAL A 196 25.29 26.02 82.49
C VAL A 196 24.62 27.07 83.37
N SER A 197 23.38 27.48 83.07
CA SER A 197 22.65 28.45 83.90
C SER A 197 22.34 27.94 85.31
N ARG A 198 22.12 26.62 85.47
CA ARG A 198 21.77 25.99 86.75
C ARG A 198 22.98 25.49 87.53
N GLY A 199 24.14 25.34 86.90
CA GLY A 199 25.33 24.77 87.50
C GLY A 199 25.24 23.26 87.79
N ARG A 200 24.16 22.60 87.38
CA ARG A 200 23.91 21.15 87.61
C ARG A 200 22.92 20.61 86.59
N MET A 201 22.91 19.29 86.42
CA MET A 201 22.04 18.56 85.50
C MET A 201 21.15 17.56 86.27
N GLY A 202 19.83 17.62 86.06
CA GLY A 202 18.88 16.65 86.62
C GLY A 202 18.98 15.27 85.96
N THR A 203 18.39 14.24 86.56
CA THR A 203 18.44 12.86 86.02
C THR A 203 17.79 12.74 84.65
N GLY A 204 16.57 13.26 84.47
CA GLY A 204 15.89 13.24 83.16
C GLY A 204 16.60 14.10 82.09
N GLU A 205 17.22 15.21 82.49
CA GLU A 205 18.04 16.05 81.60
C GLU A 205 19.29 15.30 81.15
N ARG A 206 19.88 14.48 82.02
CA ARG A 206 21.06 13.66 81.73
C ARG A 206 20.77 12.55 80.74
N GLU A 207 19.69 11.81 80.96
CA GLU A 207 19.25 10.76 80.03
C GLU A 207 18.97 11.36 78.65
N ALA A 208 18.16 12.42 78.59
CA ALA A 208 17.85 13.12 77.36
C ALA A 208 19.12 13.66 76.65
N PHE A 209 20.05 14.25 77.41
CA PHE A 209 21.31 14.76 76.84
C PHE A 209 22.19 13.62 76.31
N ALA A 210 22.34 12.52 77.06
CA ALA A 210 23.12 11.37 76.63
C ALA A 210 22.56 10.74 75.34
N ASP A 211 21.24 10.62 75.24
CA ASP A 211 20.53 10.10 74.06
C ASP A 211 20.73 11.00 72.83
N MET A 212 20.62 12.33 73.00
CA MET A 212 20.87 13.29 71.92
C MET A 212 22.28 13.15 71.37
N VAL A 213 23.29 13.10 72.25
CA VAL A 213 24.69 12.98 71.84
C VAL A 213 24.96 11.65 71.14
N ALA A 214 24.48 10.55 71.71
CA ALA A 214 24.67 9.22 71.11
C ALA A 214 24.04 9.14 69.72
N THR A 215 22.81 9.63 69.58
CA THR A 215 22.08 9.65 68.31
C THR A 215 22.77 10.58 67.29
N ARG A 216 23.23 11.77 67.71
CA ARG A 216 23.94 12.71 66.84
C ARG A 216 25.21 12.10 66.27
N ARG A 217 26.06 11.49 67.12
CA ARG A 217 27.31 10.85 66.68
C ARG A 217 27.02 9.69 65.72
N LEU A 218 25.98 8.90 65.98
CA LEU A 218 25.55 7.82 65.10
C LEU A 218 25.14 8.34 63.72
N LEU A 219 24.19 9.28 63.66
CA LEU A 219 23.70 9.86 62.41
C LEU A 219 24.84 10.50 61.61
N TRP A 220 25.72 11.25 62.28
CA TRP A 220 26.87 11.89 61.63
C TRP A 220 27.81 10.86 61.01
N SER A 221 28.20 9.82 61.75
CA SER A 221 29.11 8.78 61.25
C SER A 221 28.52 7.96 60.09
N GLN A 222 27.23 7.61 60.17
CA GLN A 222 26.54 6.89 59.09
C GLN A 222 26.30 7.76 57.85
N ALA A 223 26.09 9.06 58.02
CA ALA A 223 25.95 9.96 56.90
C ALA A 223 27.27 10.15 56.16
N LEU A 224 28.38 10.35 56.89
CA LEU A 224 29.70 10.52 56.28
C LEU A 224 30.13 9.28 55.49
N SER A 225 29.75 8.07 55.90
CA SER A 225 30.08 6.85 55.15
C SER A 225 29.30 6.71 53.83
N GLN A 226 28.20 7.44 53.66
CA GLN A 226 27.32 7.38 52.48
C GLN A 226 27.50 8.56 51.52
N LEU A 227 27.94 9.72 52.00
CA LEU A 227 28.20 10.90 51.16
C LEU A 227 29.35 10.66 50.18
N ASP A 228 29.26 11.20 48.98
CA ASP A 228 30.39 11.32 48.06
C ASP A 228 31.49 12.25 48.60
N ASP A 229 32.72 12.10 48.10
CA ASP A 229 33.92 12.76 48.64
C ASP A 229 33.80 14.29 48.70
N ASP A 230 33.19 14.92 47.70
CA ASP A 230 33.08 16.37 47.62
C ASP A 230 32.09 16.94 48.66
N LEU A 231 30.98 16.24 48.91
CA LEU A 231 30.02 16.58 49.96
C LEU A 231 30.53 16.19 51.35
N ARG A 232 31.32 15.12 51.45
CA ARG A 232 31.88 14.62 52.72
C ARG A 232 33.00 15.51 53.27
N THR A 233 33.83 16.08 52.39
CA THR A 233 35.06 16.80 52.77
C THR A 233 34.82 18.02 53.70
N PRO A 234 33.82 18.90 53.50
CA PRO A 234 33.53 19.99 54.42
C PRO A 234 33.18 19.52 55.84
N TYR A 235 32.44 18.41 55.97
CA TYR A 235 32.08 17.86 57.27
C TYR A 235 33.25 17.14 57.94
N GLN A 236 34.11 16.45 57.18
CA GLN A 236 35.36 15.88 57.71
C GLN A 236 36.28 16.97 58.27
N ARG A 237 36.43 18.09 57.54
CA ARG A 237 37.19 19.26 58.01
C ARG A 237 36.61 19.84 59.29
N LEU A 238 35.28 19.85 59.44
CA LEU A 238 34.63 20.30 60.66
C LEU A 238 34.96 19.38 61.86
N VAL A 239 34.90 18.06 61.68
CA VAL A 239 35.17 17.07 62.73
C VAL A 239 36.60 17.15 63.28
N VAL A 240 37.57 17.53 62.45
CA VAL A 240 38.97 17.72 62.90
C VAL A 240 39.30 19.16 63.33
N SER A 241 38.31 20.05 63.32
CA SER A 241 38.53 21.46 63.68
C SER A 241 38.63 21.66 65.20
N PRO A 242 39.36 22.68 65.69
CA PRO A 242 39.44 22.98 67.12
C PRO A 242 38.06 23.15 67.78
N ILE A 243 37.13 23.83 67.09
CA ILE A 243 35.76 24.07 67.58
C ILE A 243 35.02 22.75 67.86
N TYR A 244 35.19 21.73 67.02
CA TYR A 244 34.55 20.44 67.22
C TYR A 244 35.22 19.66 68.36
N THR A 245 36.56 19.64 68.40
CA THR A 245 37.33 18.95 69.43
C THR A 245 37.01 19.51 70.82
N GLU A 246 37.08 20.82 71.00
CA GLU A 246 36.76 21.50 72.28
C GLU A 246 35.32 21.23 72.74
N PHE A 247 34.37 21.24 71.79
CA PHE A 247 32.97 20.92 72.07
C PHE A 247 32.80 19.47 72.56
N VAL A 248 33.43 18.50 71.86
CA VAL A 248 33.34 17.08 72.20
C VAL A 248 34.05 16.74 73.51
N GLU A 249 35.20 17.35 73.78
CA GLU A 249 35.90 17.18 75.06
C GLU A 249 35.04 17.66 76.24
N THR A 250 34.38 18.81 76.09
CA THR A 250 33.46 19.32 77.12
C THR A 250 32.22 18.44 77.24
N GLU A 251 31.68 17.96 76.12
CA GLU A 251 30.56 17.01 76.11
C GLU A 251 30.87 15.70 76.84
N ASP A 252 32.04 15.10 76.59
CA ASP A 252 32.47 13.85 77.25
C ASP A 252 32.80 14.08 78.74
N ALA A 253 33.42 15.21 79.08
CA ALA A 253 33.63 15.62 80.47
C ALA A 253 32.29 15.76 81.23
N MET A 254 31.27 16.31 80.57
CA MET A 254 29.93 16.47 81.14
C MET A 254 29.20 15.15 81.36
N LYS A 255 29.40 14.16 80.48
CA LYS A 255 28.88 12.80 80.70
C LYS A 255 29.54 12.08 81.88
N GLY A 256 30.83 12.29 82.10
CA GLY A 256 31.61 11.61 83.13
C GLY A 256 31.65 12.30 84.51
N GLN A 257 31.73 13.64 84.57
CA GLN A 257 32.01 14.41 85.80
C GLN A 257 30.78 15.08 86.43
N ALA A 258 29.72 15.38 85.66
CA ALA A 258 28.51 16.05 86.18
C ALA A 258 27.72 15.19 87.20
N ILE A 259 28.19 13.97 87.47
CA ILE A 259 27.59 12.99 88.37
C ILE A 259 27.96 13.25 89.84
N MET A 260 29.09 13.90 90.16
CA MET A 260 29.56 14.02 91.55
C MET A 260 30.01 15.42 92.03
N ASN A 261 30.55 16.31 91.18
CA ASN A 261 31.28 17.52 91.66
C ASN A 261 30.87 18.88 91.02
N GLY A 262 29.74 18.96 90.30
CA GLY A 262 29.33 20.17 89.57
C GLY A 262 29.86 20.23 88.14
N LEU A 263 29.77 21.40 87.48
CA LEU A 263 30.23 21.57 86.10
C LEU A 263 31.75 21.77 86.02
N PRO A 264 32.45 21.22 85.00
CA PRO A 264 33.86 21.49 84.77
C PRO A 264 34.08 22.97 84.38
N THR A 265 35.28 23.50 84.60
CA THR A 265 35.64 24.89 84.26
C THR A 265 35.51 25.18 82.76
N SER A 266 35.72 24.18 81.90
CA SER A 266 35.50 24.26 80.45
C SER A 266 34.02 24.50 80.07
N ALA A 267 33.06 24.19 80.96
CA ALA A 267 31.64 24.40 80.68
C ALA A 267 31.26 25.88 80.53
N ALA A 268 32.12 26.82 80.94
CA ALA A 268 31.86 28.26 80.86
C ALA A 268 31.80 28.78 79.41
N THR A 269 32.65 28.27 78.50
CA THR A 269 32.66 28.68 77.08
C THR A 269 31.72 27.83 76.22
N TRP A 270 31.28 26.69 76.74
CA TRP A 270 30.52 25.69 75.99
C TRP A 270 29.27 26.21 75.26
N PRO A 271 28.46 27.16 75.80
CA PRO A 271 27.35 27.74 75.03
C PRO A 271 27.82 28.48 73.75
N VAL A 272 28.99 29.11 73.79
CA VAL A 272 29.59 29.79 72.64
C VAL A 272 30.10 28.76 71.64
N ASP A 273 30.79 27.72 72.12
CA ASP A 273 31.35 26.64 71.29
C ASP A 273 30.25 25.86 70.56
N ALA A 274 29.17 25.50 71.28
CA ALA A 274 27.99 24.86 70.71
C ALA A 274 27.31 25.73 69.64
N ASN A 275 27.26 27.05 69.84
CA ASN A 275 26.71 27.97 68.85
C ASN A 275 27.60 28.09 67.60
N ASN A 276 28.92 28.15 67.78
CA ASN A 276 29.87 28.20 66.68
C ASN A 276 29.86 26.90 65.87
N LEU A 277 29.79 25.75 66.54
CA LEU A 277 29.69 24.46 65.89
C LEU A 277 28.39 24.33 65.10
N TRP A 278 27.24 24.72 65.68
CA TRP A 278 25.96 24.72 64.95
C TRP A 278 26.00 25.63 63.73
N LYS A 279 26.60 26.84 63.84
CA LYS A 279 26.76 27.75 62.69
C LYS A 279 27.65 27.16 61.59
N ALA A 280 28.69 26.41 61.95
CA ALA A 280 29.55 25.73 61.00
C ALA A 280 28.82 24.57 60.31
N ALA A 281 28.08 23.75 61.07
CA ALA A 281 27.25 22.68 60.52
C ALA A 281 26.13 23.22 59.60
N GLU A 282 25.50 24.33 59.98
CA GLU A 282 24.50 25.04 59.16
C GLU A 282 25.07 25.54 57.84
N ARG A 283 26.28 26.12 57.83
CA ARG A 283 26.95 26.53 56.59
C ARG A 283 27.22 25.33 55.69
N ASN A 284 27.82 24.26 56.23
CA ASN A 284 28.08 23.04 55.48
C ASN A 284 26.79 22.43 54.89
N GLN A 285 25.68 22.46 55.65
CA GLN A 285 24.38 21.98 55.17
C GLN A 285 23.86 22.79 53.99
N ARG A 286 23.86 24.13 54.09
CA ARG A 286 23.40 25.00 53.00
C ARG A 286 24.25 24.82 51.75
N ASP A 287 25.57 24.82 51.90
CA ASP A 287 26.51 24.65 50.78
C ASP A 287 26.29 23.29 50.10
N SER A 288 26.03 22.23 50.88
CA SER A 288 25.74 20.89 50.35
C SER A 288 24.38 20.81 49.66
N ASN A 289 23.34 21.43 50.24
CA ASN A 289 22.01 21.50 49.63
C ASN A 289 22.07 22.27 48.30
N GLN A 290 22.84 23.36 48.23
CA GLN A 290 23.08 24.11 47.00
C GLN A 290 23.85 23.28 45.98
N ALA A 291 24.93 22.59 46.38
CA ALA A 291 25.69 21.73 45.48
C ALA A 291 24.84 20.60 44.88
N ILE A 292 23.90 20.03 45.65
CA ILE A 292 22.93 19.06 45.12
C ILE A 292 21.96 19.71 44.14
N ALA A 293 21.40 20.88 44.45
CA ALA A 293 20.51 21.61 43.54
C ALA A 293 21.20 21.96 42.20
N GLU A 294 22.46 22.38 42.25
CA GLU A 294 23.29 22.68 41.08
C GLU A 294 23.64 21.42 40.25
N ARG A 295 23.62 20.21 40.84
CA ARG A 295 23.80 18.95 40.11
C ARG A 295 22.52 18.49 39.41
N ILE A 296 21.35 18.78 39.98
CA ILE A 296 20.05 18.38 39.42
C ILE A 296 19.75 19.14 38.12
N THR A 297 20.06 20.44 38.05
CA THR A 297 19.74 21.30 36.89
C THR A 297 20.41 20.89 35.56
N PRO A 298 21.74 20.65 35.45
CA PRO A 298 22.37 20.22 34.21
C PRO A 298 22.06 18.77 33.84
N ALA A 299 21.82 17.90 34.83
CA ALA A 299 21.30 16.55 34.59
C ALA A 299 19.92 16.62 33.90
N ALA A 300 19.07 17.56 34.31
CA ALA A 300 17.77 17.80 33.67
C ALA A 300 17.89 18.24 32.23
N ALA A 301 18.72 19.25 31.97
CA ALA A 301 18.96 19.75 30.63
C ALA A 301 19.54 18.66 29.71
N GLY A 302 20.48 17.86 30.21
CA GLY A 302 21.07 16.75 29.46
C GLY A 302 20.08 15.63 29.14
N ILE A 303 19.20 15.29 30.09
CA ILE A 303 18.11 14.33 29.87
C ILE A 303 17.16 14.91 28.82
N LEU A 304 16.60 16.11 29.03
CA LEU A 304 15.67 16.78 28.11
C LEU A 304 16.24 16.91 26.69
N ALA A 305 17.53 17.24 26.55
CA ALA A 305 18.20 17.28 25.24
C ALA A 305 18.27 15.90 24.58
N LYS A 306 18.59 14.84 25.34
CA LYS A 306 18.53 13.46 24.85
C LYS A 306 17.10 13.06 24.46
N ILE A 307 16.08 13.51 25.19
CA ILE A 307 14.66 13.32 24.83
C ILE A 307 14.37 14.00 23.49
N GLY A 308 14.76 15.27 23.35
CA GLY A 308 14.52 16.05 22.13
C GLY A 308 15.20 15.41 20.91
N VAL A 309 16.46 15.00 21.06
CA VAL A 309 17.22 14.35 19.99
C VAL A 309 16.66 12.95 19.67
N ALA A 310 16.44 12.09 20.65
CA ALA A 310 15.92 10.74 20.43
C ALA A 310 14.48 10.75 19.91
N GLY A 311 13.63 11.60 20.49
CA GLY A 311 12.25 11.81 20.06
C GLY A 311 12.19 12.38 18.64
N GLY A 312 12.99 13.40 18.33
CA GLY A 312 13.07 14.01 17.00
C GLY A 312 13.64 13.06 15.95
N ALA A 313 14.73 12.36 16.25
CA ALA A 313 15.31 11.34 15.37
C ALA A 313 14.33 10.19 15.11
N GLY A 314 13.63 9.72 16.14
CA GLY A 314 12.59 8.71 16.02
C GLY A 314 11.43 9.17 15.13
N LEU A 315 10.99 10.42 15.28
CA LEU A 315 9.94 11.00 14.43
C LEU A 315 10.39 11.08 12.98
N LEU A 316 11.62 11.51 12.73
CA LEU A 316 12.21 11.55 11.39
C LEU A 316 12.28 10.14 10.78
N ALA A 317 12.65 9.11 11.55
CA ALA A 317 12.68 7.73 11.09
C ALA A 317 11.28 7.19 10.76
N VAL A 318 10.26 7.54 11.56
CA VAL A 318 8.85 7.24 11.28
C VAL A 318 8.43 7.90 9.97
N ILE A 319 8.64 9.23 9.83
CA ILE A 319 8.29 10.00 8.62
C ILE A 319 9.00 9.42 7.39
N ALA A 320 10.29 9.13 7.47
CA ALA A 320 11.06 8.52 6.40
C ALA A 320 10.48 7.16 5.99
N SER A 321 10.09 6.33 6.96
CA SER A 321 9.45 5.03 6.71
C SER A 321 8.08 5.20 6.02
N ILE A 322 7.27 6.18 6.44
CA ILE A 322 5.99 6.50 5.77
C ILE A 322 6.25 6.92 4.32
N LEU A 323 7.19 7.85 4.10
CA LEU A 323 7.52 8.36 2.77
C LEU A 323 8.04 7.26 1.84
N LEU A 324 8.95 6.41 2.33
CA LEU A 324 9.50 5.29 1.58
C LEU A 324 8.40 4.28 1.20
N SER A 325 7.53 3.96 2.15
CA SER A 325 6.37 3.08 1.96
C SER A 325 5.40 3.63 0.91
N LEU A 326 5.07 4.92 0.98
CA LEU A 326 4.22 5.60 -0.01
C LEU A 326 4.87 5.64 -1.40
N ARG A 327 6.19 5.83 -1.47
CA ARG A 327 6.96 5.82 -2.73
C ARG A 327 6.96 4.44 -3.36
N PHE A 328 7.23 3.39 -2.58
CA PHE A 328 7.19 1.99 -3.04
C PHE A 328 5.79 1.61 -3.55
N ARG A 329 4.73 1.98 -2.82
CA ARG A 329 3.34 1.79 -3.25
C ARG A 329 3.05 2.47 -4.59
N LYS A 330 3.38 3.76 -4.72
CA LYS A 330 3.13 4.51 -5.97
C LYS A 330 3.87 3.88 -7.15
N ARG A 331 5.10 3.40 -6.94
CA ARG A 331 5.91 2.74 -7.96
C ARG A 331 5.29 1.42 -8.42
N LEU A 332 5.03 0.49 -7.50
CA LEU A 332 4.44 -0.82 -7.85
C LEU A 332 3.07 -0.69 -8.52
N VAL A 333 2.22 0.20 -8.03
CA VAL A 333 0.90 0.42 -8.64
C VAL A 333 1.04 0.96 -10.07
N ARG A 334 1.99 1.85 -10.33
CA ARG A 334 2.23 2.39 -11.67
C ARG A 334 2.80 1.34 -12.62
N GLU A 335 3.75 0.52 -12.18
CA GLU A 335 4.31 -0.58 -12.98
C GLU A 335 3.22 -1.60 -13.37
N LEU A 336 2.40 -2.01 -12.40
CA LEU A 336 1.32 -2.97 -12.64
C LEU A 336 0.18 -2.40 -13.48
N ALA A 337 -0.15 -1.11 -13.32
CA ALA A 337 -1.13 -0.43 -14.16
C ALA A 337 -0.64 -0.34 -15.61
N GLY A 338 0.62 0.06 -15.83
CA GLY A 338 1.23 0.10 -17.17
C GLY A 338 1.25 -1.28 -17.84
N LEU A 339 1.58 -2.34 -17.09
CA LEU A 339 1.52 -3.71 -17.61
C LEU A 339 0.08 -4.12 -17.98
N ARG A 340 -0.90 -3.80 -17.13
CA ARG A 340 -2.31 -4.09 -17.40
C ARG A 340 -2.79 -3.37 -18.67
N ASP A 341 -2.50 -2.09 -18.80
CA ASP A 341 -2.94 -1.28 -19.93
C ASP A 341 -2.31 -1.80 -21.22
N ALA A 342 -1.00 -2.07 -21.21
CA ALA A 342 -0.28 -2.64 -22.35
C ALA A 342 -0.80 -4.03 -22.76
N ALA A 343 -1.11 -4.90 -21.78
CA ALA A 343 -1.68 -6.22 -22.05
C ALA A 343 -3.10 -6.12 -22.63
N THR A 344 -3.90 -5.16 -22.16
CA THR A 344 -5.27 -4.93 -22.65
C THR A 344 -5.24 -4.39 -24.08
N GLU A 345 -4.37 -3.41 -24.36
CA GLU A 345 -4.17 -2.87 -25.71
C GLU A 345 -3.72 -3.96 -26.69
N LEU A 346 -2.80 -4.83 -26.28
CA LEU A 346 -2.36 -5.95 -27.13
C LEU A 346 -3.52 -6.88 -27.47
N ALA A 347 -4.28 -7.31 -26.46
CA ALA A 347 -5.34 -8.29 -26.59
C ALA A 347 -6.54 -7.77 -27.39
N GLU A 348 -7.02 -6.56 -27.07
CA GLU A 348 -8.26 -6.02 -27.63
C GLU A 348 -8.06 -5.29 -28.96
N VAL A 349 -6.87 -4.70 -29.18
CA VAL A 349 -6.62 -3.86 -30.35
C VAL A 349 -5.66 -4.54 -31.32
N ARG A 350 -4.43 -4.79 -30.90
CA ARG A 350 -3.35 -5.17 -31.83
C ARG A 350 -3.52 -6.57 -32.40
N LEU A 351 -3.87 -7.56 -31.57
CA LEU A 351 -4.07 -8.94 -32.02
C LEU A 351 -5.30 -9.07 -32.95
N VAL A 352 -6.41 -8.39 -32.60
CA VAL A 352 -7.61 -8.36 -33.44
C VAL A 352 -7.32 -7.75 -34.81
N GLN A 353 -6.63 -6.61 -34.85
CA GLN A 353 -6.23 -5.96 -36.11
C GLN A 353 -5.27 -6.82 -36.94
N LEU A 354 -4.34 -7.53 -36.29
CA LEU A 354 -3.42 -8.42 -36.98
C LEU A 354 -4.16 -9.60 -37.63
N VAL A 355 -5.09 -10.23 -36.91
CA VAL A 355 -5.92 -11.31 -37.45
C VAL A 355 -6.73 -10.81 -38.65
N GLU A 356 -7.33 -9.63 -38.56
CA GLU A 356 -8.12 -9.06 -39.66
C GLU A 356 -7.28 -8.72 -40.90
N ARG A 357 -6.05 -8.21 -40.71
CA ARG A 357 -5.08 -8.00 -41.81
C ARG A 357 -4.66 -9.31 -42.45
N LEU A 358 -4.43 -10.36 -41.66
CA LEU A 358 -4.07 -11.70 -42.18
C LEU A 358 -5.21 -12.35 -42.96
N ARG A 359 -6.48 -12.01 -42.67
CA ARG A 359 -7.63 -12.46 -43.46
C ARG A 359 -7.77 -11.74 -44.80
N THR A 360 -7.40 -10.46 -44.87
CA THR A 360 -7.67 -9.59 -46.03
C THR A 360 -6.50 -9.48 -47.00
N THR A 361 -5.27 -9.75 -46.58
CA THR A 361 -4.06 -9.50 -47.39
C THR A 361 -3.60 -10.77 -48.12
N ALA A 362 -3.41 -10.67 -49.44
CA ALA A 362 -2.97 -11.79 -50.28
C ALA A 362 -1.51 -12.23 -50.06
N ASN A 363 -0.72 -11.41 -49.38
CA ASN A 363 0.67 -11.68 -49.02
C ASN A 363 0.80 -11.61 -47.49
N PRO A 364 0.94 -12.75 -46.78
CA PRO A 364 1.03 -12.71 -45.33
C PRO A 364 2.35 -12.07 -44.91
N SER A 365 2.27 -10.89 -44.28
CA SER A 365 3.40 -10.19 -43.68
C SER A 365 4.23 -11.12 -42.78
N THR A 366 5.54 -10.87 -42.73
CA THR A 366 6.48 -11.62 -41.90
C THR A 366 6.24 -11.34 -40.41
N SER A 367 6.40 -12.38 -39.57
CA SER A 367 6.29 -12.28 -38.09
C SER A 367 7.18 -11.21 -37.45
N ALA A 368 8.23 -10.77 -38.16
CA ALA A 368 9.19 -9.75 -37.74
C ALA A 368 8.63 -8.30 -37.69
N GLU A 369 7.42 -8.04 -38.18
CA GLU A 369 6.85 -6.69 -38.26
C GLU A 369 6.06 -6.28 -37.00
N VAL A 370 5.95 -7.16 -36.00
CA VAL A 370 5.22 -6.89 -34.75
C VAL A 370 6.17 -6.34 -33.69
N GLU A 371 6.00 -5.06 -33.37
CA GLU A 371 6.77 -4.35 -32.36
C GLU A 371 6.51 -4.92 -30.94
N PRO A 372 7.56 -5.17 -30.13
CA PRO A 372 7.40 -5.70 -28.76
C PRO A 372 6.67 -4.70 -27.85
N LEU A 373 6.07 -5.19 -26.76
CA LEU A 373 5.56 -4.29 -25.71
C LEU A 373 6.72 -3.65 -24.95
N GLU A 374 6.79 -2.32 -25.00
CA GLU A 374 7.73 -1.52 -24.19
C GLU A 374 7.05 -1.01 -22.92
N VAL A 375 7.00 -1.84 -21.88
CA VAL A 375 6.57 -1.40 -20.54
C VAL A 375 7.80 -1.08 -19.70
N LYS A 376 7.89 0.15 -19.18
CA LYS A 376 8.95 0.55 -18.23
C LYS A 376 8.83 -0.24 -16.93
N ALA A 377 9.60 -1.32 -16.81
CA ALA A 377 9.65 -2.18 -15.63
C ALA A 377 11.00 -2.03 -14.89
N GLU A 378 10.98 -1.37 -13.74
CA GLU A 378 12.18 -1.22 -12.92
C GLU A 378 12.39 -2.41 -11.98
N THR A 379 11.31 -3.07 -11.53
CA THR A 379 11.35 -4.30 -10.71
C THR A 379 11.66 -5.53 -11.57
N SER A 380 12.53 -6.42 -11.08
CA SER A 380 12.97 -7.64 -11.80
C SER A 380 11.81 -8.54 -12.20
N GLU A 381 10.90 -8.82 -11.26
CA GLU A 381 9.79 -9.74 -11.42
C GLU A 381 8.79 -9.22 -12.47
N VAL A 382 8.56 -7.91 -12.50
CA VAL A 382 7.70 -7.27 -13.53
C VAL A 382 8.36 -7.34 -14.90
N ARG A 383 9.69 -7.16 -14.97
CA ARG A 383 10.45 -7.26 -16.22
C ARG A 383 10.41 -8.67 -16.81
N ASP A 384 10.48 -9.69 -15.96
CA ASP A 384 10.35 -11.09 -16.38
C ASP A 384 8.96 -11.39 -16.91
N ILE A 385 7.90 -10.83 -16.31
CA ILE A 385 6.53 -10.95 -16.82
C ILE A 385 6.40 -10.29 -18.20
N VAL A 386 6.95 -9.08 -18.38
CA VAL A 386 6.96 -8.40 -19.70
C VAL A 386 7.65 -9.27 -20.76
N ARG A 387 8.79 -9.87 -20.42
CA ARG A 387 9.52 -10.78 -21.34
C ARG A 387 8.70 -12.01 -21.68
N ALA A 388 8.08 -12.66 -20.70
CA ALA A 388 7.22 -13.82 -20.91
C ALA A 388 6.03 -13.46 -21.83
N PHE A 389 5.42 -12.29 -21.63
CA PHE A 389 4.29 -11.84 -22.45
C PHE A 389 4.70 -11.56 -23.90
N ASN A 390 5.85 -10.91 -24.13
CA ASN A 390 6.40 -10.70 -25.47
C ASN A 390 6.72 -12.03 -26.17
N ASN A 391 7.22 -13.03 -25.45
CA ASN A 391 7.44 -14.36 -26.01
C ASN A 391 6.12 -15.02 -26.45
N VAL A 392 5.09 -15.00 -25.60
CA VAL A 392 3.76 -15.54 -25.94
C VAL A 392 3.16 -14.81 -27.15
N GLN A 393 3.27 -13.47 -27.20
CA GLN A 393 2.84 -12.67 -28.35
C GLN A 393 3.54 -13.13 -29.63
N SER A 394 4.88 -13.21 -29.62
CA SER A 394 5.67 -13.62 -30.78
C SER A 394 5.26 -15.00 -31.30
N THR A 395 5.10 -15.98 -30.41
CA THR A 395 4.63 -17.33 -30.78
C THR A 395 3.21 -17.32 -31.33
N ALA A 396 2.30 -16.52 -30.76
CA ALA A 396 0.92 -16.41 -31.26
C ALA A 396 0.87 -15.77 -32.67
N VAL A 397 1.67 -14.73 -32.89
CA VAL A 397 1.83 -14.07 -34.21
C VAL A 397 2.39 -15.07 -35.22
N GLU A 398 3.45 -15.80 -34.88
CA GLU A 398 4.07 -16.79 -35.75
C GLU A 398 3.11 -17.92 -36.13
N ALA A 399 2.32 -18.41 -35.17
CA ALA A 399 1.28 -19.41 -35.43
C ALA A 399 0.21 -18.89 -36.40
N ALA A 400 -0.26 -17.65 -36.21
CA ALA A 400 -1.24 -17.03 -37.09
C ALA A 400 -0.72 -16.83 -38.53
N VAL A 401 0.53 -16.37 -38.67
CA VAL A 401 1.19 -16.23 -39.98
C VAL A 401 1.37 -17.59 -40.67
N SER A 402 1.78 -18.62 -39.91
CA SER A 402 1.95 -19.98 -40.44
C SER A 402 0.64 -20.56 -40.96
N GLN A 403 -0.46 -20.33 -40.23
CA GLN A 403 -1.80 -20.75 -40.65
C GLN A 403 -2.24 -20.04 -41.95
N ALA A 404 -1.99 -18.74 -42.07
CA ALA A 404 -2.29 -17.99 -43.30
C ALA A 404 -1.50 -18.50 -44.50
N ARG A 405 -0.20 -18.82 -44.32
CA ARG A 405 0.65 -19.41 -45.37
C ARG A 405 0.15 -20.79 -45.82
N LEU A 406 -0.27 -21.65 -44.89
CA LEU A 406 -0.82 -22.97 -45.22
C LEU A 406 -2.07 -22.84 -46.10
N ARG A 407 -3.01 -21.95 -45.72
CA ARG A 407 -4.22 -21.68 -46.50
C ARG A 407 -3.90 -21.18 -47.91
N HIS A 408 -2.93 -20.27 -48.05
CA HIS A 408 -2.49 -19.78 -49.36
C HIS A 408 -1.81 -20.87 -50.20
N GLY A 409 -0.97 -21.70 -49.59
CA GLY A 409 -0.29 -22.82 -50.26
C GLY A 409 -1.27 -23.84 -50.83
N VAL A 410 -2.34 -24.17 -50.09
CA VAL A 410 -3.41 -25.07 -50.57
C VAL A 410 -4.09 -24.51 -51.81
N ASN A 411 -4.46 -23.22 -51.83
CA ASN A 411 -5.07 -22.59 -53.01
C ASN A 411 -4.16 -22.64 -54.25
N GLN A 412 -2.84 -22.45 -54.10
CA GLN A 412 -1.90 -22.54 -55.22
C GLN A 412 -1.83 -23.94 -55.83
N VAL A 413 -1.94 -24.99 -55.02
CA VAL A 413 -1.95 -26.38 -55.49
C VAL A 413 -3.17 -26.65 -56.39
N PHE A 414 -4.35 -26.12 -56.04
CA PHE A 414 -5.56 -26.26 -56.86
C PHE A 414 -5.42 -25.60 -58.24
N VAL A 415 -4.89 -24.38 -58.30
CA VAL A 415 -4.61 -23.70 -59.58
C VAL A 415 -3.67 -24.51 -60.45
N ASN A 416 -2.60 -25.04 -59.86
CA ASN A 416 -1.60 -25.82 -60.59
C ASN A 416 -2.18 -27.14 -61.12
N LEU A 417 -3.00 -27.84 -60.32
CA LEU A 417 -3.69 -29.06 -60.74
C LEU A 417 -4.66 -28.77 -61.89
N ALA A 418 -5.44 -27.70 -61.77
CA ALA A 418 -6.42 -27.29 -62.76
C ALA A 418 -5.77 -26.95 -64.12
N ARG A 419 -4.71 -26.13 -64.12
CA ARG A 419 -3.96 -25.78 -65.35
C ARG A 419 -3.31 -27.00 -66.01
N ARG A 420 -2.81 -27.95 -65.20
CA ARG A 420 -2.22 -29.20 -65.73
C ARG A 420 -3.27 -30.09 -66.38
N ASN A 421 -4.45 -30.24 -65.76
CA ASN A 421 -5.58 -30.96 -66.34
C ASN A 421 -6.05 -30.30 -67.65
N GLN A 422 -6.18 -28.97 -67.70
CA GLN A 422 -6.51 -28.25 -68.93
C GLN A 422 -5.52 -28.52 -70.07
N SER A 423 -4.22 -28.53 -69.78
CA SER A 423 -3.20 -28.79 -70.79
C SER A 423 -3.29 -30.21 -71.38
N LEU A 424 -3.58 -31.20 -70.52
CA LEU A 424 -3.79 -32.58 -70.97
C LEU A 424 -5.06 -32.71 -71.82
N LEU A 425 -6.16 -32.13 -71.36
CA LEU A 425 -7.45 -32.16 -72.06
C LEU A 425 -7.40 -31.45 -73.41
N HIS A 426 -6.70 -30.32 -73.51
CA HIS A 426 -6.54 -29.63 -74.79
C HIS A 426 -5.82 -30.49 -75.83
N ARG A 427 -4.82 -31.28 -75.43
CA ARG A 427 -4.14 -32.23 -76.33
C ARG A 427 -5.07 -33.38 -76.73
N GLN A 428 -5.91 -33.84 -75.81
CA GLN A 428 -6.88 -34.91 -76.06
C GLN A 428 -7.96 -34.47 -77.06
N LEU A 429 -8.50 -33.25 -76.93
CA LEU A 429 -9.47 -32.67 -77.89
C LEU A 429 -8.87 -32.58 -79.30
N LEU A 430 -7.61 -32.15 -79.44
CA LEU A 430 -6.93 -32.10 -80.73
C LEU A 430 -6.76 -33.49 -81.39
N GLN A 431 -6.58 -34.54 -80.59
CA GLN A 431 -6.53 -35.91 -81.09
C GLN A 431 -7.93 -36.41 -81.50
N LEU A 432 -8.96 -36.12 -80.70
CA LEU A 432 -10.35 -36.46 -81.02
C LEU A 432 -10.83 -35.79 -82.31
N ASP A 433 -10.57 -34.50 -82.49
CA ASP A 433 -10.89 -33.72 -83.70
C ASP A 433 -10.14 -34.26 -84.94
N GLY A 434 -8.91 -34.74 -84.74
CA GLY A 434 -8.16 -35.46 -85.78
C GLY A 434 -8.78 -36.81 -86.16
N MET A 435 -9.31 -37.55 -85.19
CA MET A 435 -10.00 -38.83 -85.41
C MET A 435 -11.38 -38.64 -86.06
N GLU A 436 -12.13 -37.61 -85.66
CA GLU A 436 -13.44 -37.25 -86.23
C GLU A 436 -13.32 -36.93 -87.72
N ARG A 437 -12.35 -36.08 -88.09
CA ARG A 437 -12.09 -35.74 -89.50
C ARG A 437 -11.61 -36.91 -90.36
N GLY A 438 -11.08 -37.97 -89.73
CA GLY A 438 -10.56 -39.16 -90.41
C GLY A 438 -11.53 -40.33 -90.48
N THR A 439 -12.75 -40.21 -89.94
CA THR A 439 -13.71 -41.32 -89.79
C THR A 439 -14.98 -41.06 -90.61
N GLU A 440 -15.32 -41.96 -91.53
CA GLU A 440 -16.57 -41.89 -92.33
C GLU A 440 -17.65 -42.88 -91.84
N ASP A 441 -17.34 -43.74 -90.86
CA ASP A 441 -18.29 -44.69 -90.26
C ASP A 441 -19.26 -43.98 -89.29
N PRO A 442 -20.58 -44.01 -89.53
CA PRO A 442 -21.57 -43.31 -88.69
C PRO A 442 -21.54 -43.75 -87.22
N THR A 443 -21.28 -45.03 -86.93
CA THR A 443 -21.26 -45.55 -85.56
C THR A 443 -20.02 -45.09 -84.78
N ALA A 444 -18.84 -45.14 -85.40
CA ALA A 444 -17.62 -44.63 -84.79
C ALA A 444 -17.65 -43.10 -84.61
N LEU A 445 -18.31 -42.37 -85.52
CA LEU A 445 -18.50 -40.93 -85.40
C LEU A 445 -19.41 -40.57 -84.19
N GLU A 446 -20.48 -41.34 -83.97
CA GLU A 446 -21.36 -41.18 -82.80
C GLU A 446 -20.62 -41.39 -81.48
N ASP A 447 -19.75 -42.41 -81.40
CA ASP A 447 -18.94 -42.67 -80.20
C ASP A 447 -17.82 -41.62 -80.00
N LEU A 448 -17.25 -41.08 -81.09
CA LEU A 448 -16.33 -39.95 -81.03
C LEU A 448 -17.01 -38.67 -80.51
N PHE A 449 -18.25 -38.39 -80.93
CA PHE A 449 -19.03 -37.28 -80.37
C PHE A 449 -19.26 -37.44 -78.87
N LYS A 450 -19.59 -38.66 -78.39
CA LYS A 450 -19.72 -38.93 -76.94
C LYS A 450 -18.40 -38.66 -76.20
N LEU A 451 -17.25 -39.00 -76.78
CA LEU A 451 -15.93 -38.76 -76.19
C LEU A 451 -15.54 -37.27 -76.19
N ASP A 452 -15.87 -36.52 -77.24
CA ASP A 452 -15.65 -35.07 -77.30
C ASP A 452 -16.47 -34.34 -76.23
N HIS A 453 -17.73 -34.73 -76.05
CA HIS A 453 -18.58 -34.21 -74.97
C HIS A 453 -17.99 -34.48 -73.58
N LEU A 454 -17.53 -35.71 -73.31
CA LEU A 454 -16.87 -36.03 -72.03
C LEU A 454 -15.60 -35.20 -71.81
N THR A 455 -14.82 -34.96 -72.87
CA THR A 455 -13.58 -34.19 -72.78
C THR A 455 -13.85 -32.70 -72.55
N THR A 456 -14.90 -32.16 -73.18
CA THR A 456 -15.40 -30.80 -72.93
C THR A 456 -15.90 -30.63 -71.49
N ARG A 457 -16.59 -31.62 -70.91
CA ARG A 457 -16.98 -31.64 -69.48
C ARG A 457 -15.78 -31.62 -68.55
N MET A 458 -14.78 -32.45 -68.82
CA MET A 458 -13.55 -32.45 -68.02
C MET A 458 -12.81 -31.10 -68.10
N ARG A 459 -12.84 -30.42 -69.25
CA ARG A 459 -12.25 -29.08 -69.42
C ARG A 459 -12.96 -28.08 -68.51
N ARG A 460 -14.29 -28.13 -68.50
CA ARG A 460 -15.15 -27.30 -67.66
C ARG A 460 -14.86 -27.50 -66.17
N HIS A 461 -14.75 -28.74 -65.71
CA HIS A 461 -14.38 -29.02 -64.30
C HIS A 461 -13.00 -28.48 -63.92
N ALA A 462 -12.03 -28.55 -64.84
CA ALA A 462 -10.73 -27.92 -64.60
C ALA A 462 -10.85 -26.38 -64.53
N GLU A 463 -11.71 -25.75 -65.34
CA GLU A 463 -12.00 -24.32 -65.26
C GLU A 463 -12.73 -23.93 -63.97
N SER A 464 -13.69 -24.74 -63.51
CA SER A 464 -14.35 -24.58 -62.22
C SER A 464 -13.33 -24.49 -61.07
N LEU A 465 -12.29 -25.35 -61.08
CA LEU A 465 -11.20 -25.31 -60.09
C LEU A 465 -10.34 -24.02 -60.14
N ILE A 466 -10.20 -23.39 -61.31
CA ILE A 466 -9.49 -22.10 -61.45
C ILE A 466 -10.33 -20.96 -60.87
N ILE A 467 -11.64 -20.98 -61.12
CA ILE A 467 -12.59 -20.00 -60.58
C ILE A 467 -12.61 -20.03 -59.04
N LEU A 468 -12.43 -21.22 -58.43
CA LEU A 468 -12.29 -21.38 -56.96
C LEU A 468 -11.08 -20.67 -56.36
N SER A 469 -10.09 -20.31 -57.17
CA SER A 469 -8.86 -19.68 -56.72
C SER A 469 -8.84 -18.15 -57.00
N ASP A 470 -10.00 -17.56 -57.31
CA ASP A 470 -10.15 -16.15 -57.73
C ASP A 470 -9.35 -15.77 -58.97
N GLN A 471 -8.96 -16.75 -59.80
CA GLN A 471 -8.34 -16.50 -61.09
C GLN A 471 -9.38 -16.57 -62.22
N THR A 472 -9.23 -15.70 -63.22
CA THR A 472 -10.10 -15.70 -64.40
C THR A 472 -9.62 -16.75 -65.41
N PRO A 473 -10.48 -17.69 -65.86
CA PRO A 473 -10.12 -18.61 -66.93
C PRO A 473 -10.00 -17.86 -68.27
N GLY A 474 -8.82 -17.88 -68.88
CA GLY A 474 -8.64 -17.63 -70.32
C GLY A 474 -9.00 -16.24 -70.87
N ARG A 475 -8.95 -16.12 -72.20
CA ARG A 475 -9.23 -14.87 -72.93
C ARG A 475 -10.75 -14.59 -72.93
N GLY A 476 -11.15 -13.49 -72.30
CA GLY A 476 -12.53 -12.98 -72.38
C GLY A 476 -12.88 -12.41 -73.75
N TRP A 477 -14.18 -12.35 -74.04
CA TRP A 477 -14.71 -11.75 -75.26
C TRP A 477 -14.55 -10.22 -75.20
N ARG A 478 -14.14 -9.60 -76.32
CA ARG A 478 -13.97 -8.14 -76.38
C ARG A 478 -15.24 -7.40 -76.80
N ASN A 479 -16.03 -8.02 -77.68
CA ASN A 479 -17.26 -7.43 -78.20
C ASN A 479 -18.48 -8.00 -77.46
N PRO A 480 -19.59 -7.26 -77.37
CA PRO A 480 -20.85 -7.80 -76.86
C PRO A 480 -21.34 -8.98 -77.69
N VAL A 481 -21.95 -9.96 -77.01
CA VAL A 481 -22.48 -11.19 -77.64
C VAL A 481 -23.99 -11.28 -77.40
N PRO A 482 -24.83 -11.56 -78.41
CA PRO A 482 -26.27 -11.72 -78.23
C PRO A 482 -26.60 -12.72 -77.12
N ILE A 483 -27.58 -12.42 -76.25
CA ILE A 483 -27.93 -13.31 -75.14
C ILE A 483 -28.37 -14.70 -75.63
N MET A 484 -29.02 -14.74 -76.79
CA MET A 484 -29.35 -15.98 -77.51
C MET A 484 -28.13 -16.87 -77.74
N ASP A 485 -27.00 -16.28 -78.13
CA ASP A 485 -25.78 -17.02 -78.42
C ASP A 485 -25.09 -17.46 -77.12
N VAL A 486 -25.13 -16.62 -76.08
CA VAL A 486 -24.61 -16.97 -74.74
C VAL A 486 -25.38 -18.16 -74.15
N LEU A 487 -26.72 -18.13 -74.22
CA LEU A 487 -27.56 -19.23 -73.73
C LEU A 487 -27.40 -20.49 -74.57
N ARG A 488 -27.30 -20.37 -75.90
CA ARG A 488 -27.04 -21.51 -76.78
C ARG A 488 -25.67 -22.12 -76.52
N ALA A 489 -24.65 -21.30 -76.29
CA ALA A 489 -23.32 -21.76 -75.91
C ALA A 489 -23.36 -22.51 -74.57
N ALA A 490 -24.05 -21.97 -73.56
CA ALA A 490 -24.23 -22.64 -72.28
C ALA A 490 -24.95 -24.00 -72.43
N VAL A 491 -25.97 -24.08 -73.28
CA VAL A 491 -26.70 -25.34 -73.56
C VAL A 491 -25.83 -26.34 -74.32
N ALA A 492 -25.01 -25.89 -75.27
CA ALA A 492 -24.10 -26.76 -76.03
C ALA A 492 -23.02 -27.40 -75.15
N GLU A 493 -22.76 -26.84 -73.96
CA GLU A 493 -21.83 -27.37 -72.98
C GLU A 493 -22.45 -28.43 -72.03
N VAL A 494 -23.75 -28.75 -72.18
CA VAL A 494 -24.48 -29.72 -71.35
C VAL A 494 -24.65 -31.05 -72.09
N GLU A 495 -24.48 -32.18 -71.38
CA GLU A 495 -24.58 -33.54 -71.95
C GLU A 495 -25.92 -33.80 -72.64
N GLU A 496 -27.01 -33.46 -71.96
CA GLU A 496 -28.38 -33.66 -72.42
C GLU A 496 -28.91 -32.42 -73.17
N TYR A 497 -28.08 -31.73 -73.96
CA TYR A 497 -28.45 -30.48 -74.66
C TYR A 497 -29.72 -30.62 -75.51
N GLN A 498 -29.99 -31.81 -76.05
CA GLN A 498 -31.18 -32.11 -76.85
C GLN A 498 -32.49 -32.02 -76.05
N ARG A 499 -32.41 -32.12 -74.72
CA ARG A 499 -33.55 -31.99 -73.80
C ARG A 499 -33.79 -30.55 -73.37
N VAL A 500 -32.97 -29.60 -73.80
CA VAL A 500 -33.03 -28.21 -73.36
C VAL A 500 -33.62 -27.33 -74.45
N GLU A 501 -34.70 -26.62 -74.12
CA GLU A 501 -35.40 -25.73 -75.06
C GLU A 501 -35.21 -24.27 -74.64
N VAL A 502 -34.57 -23.48 -75.50
CA VAL A 502 -34.38 -22.03 -75.27
C VAL A 502 -35.53 -21.26 -75.91
N LEU A 503 -36.43 -20.72 -75.08
CA LEU A 503 -37.59 -19.95 -75.52
C LEU A 503 -37.16 -18.52 -75.89
N GLN A 504 -37.61 -18.06 -77.07
CA GLN A 504 -37.20 -16.81 -77.75
C GLN A 504 -36.85 -15.66 -76.79
N PRO A 505 -35.55 -15.39 -76.55
CA PRO A 505 -35.08 -14.28 -75.75
C PRO A 505 -35.22 -12.93 -76.44
N PRO A 506 -35.26 -11.83 -75.66
CA PRO A 506 -35.26 -10.49 -76.21
C PRO A 506 -33.93 -10.18 -76.95
N PRO A 507 -33.95 -9.26 -77.92
CA PRO A 507 -32.78 -8.89 -78.73
C PRO A 507 -31.79 -8.00 -77.95
N VAL A 508 -31.20 -8.53 -76.88
CA VAL A 508 -30.18 -7.88 -76.04
C VAL A 508 -28.87 -8.65 -76.11
N ALA A 509 -27.75 -7.96 -75.89
CA ALA A 509 -26.41 -8.54 -75.82
C ALA A 509 -25.81 -8.42 -74.43
N LEU A 510 -24.91 -9.34 -74.10
CA LEU A 510 -24.14 -9.37 -72.87
C LEU A 510 -22.76 -8.73 -73.11
N THR A 511 -22.26 -7.96 -72.15
CA THR A 511 -20.91 -7.37 -72.22
C THR A 511 -19.84 -8.45 -72.31
N GLY A 512 -18.84 -8.23 -73.17
CA GLY A 512 -17.83 -9.25 -73.50
C GLY A 512 -17.08 -9.82 -72.27
N SER A 513 -16.82 -9.00 -71.26
CA SER A 513 -16.14 -9.41 -70.02
C SER A 513 -16.94 -10.39 -69.16
N ALA A 514 -18.27 -10.43 -69.32
CA ALA A 514 -19.15 -11.30 -68.55
C ALA A 514 -19.55 -12.57 -69.33
N VAL A 515 -19.31 -12.63 -70.66
CA VAL A 515 -19.77 -13.73 -71.52
C VAL A 515 -19.34 -15.09 -71.02
N THR A 516 -18.05 -15.29 -70.78
CA THR A 516 -17.52 -16.59 -70.34
C THR A 516 -18.08 -17.00 -68.98
N ASP A 517 -18.09 -16.06 -68.03
CA ASP A 517 -18.55 -16.34 -66.66
C ASP A 517 -20.07 -16.58 -66.62
N VAL A 518 -20.87 -15.86 -67.40
CA VAL A 518 -22.32 -16.07 -67.48
C VAL A 518 -22.65 -17.36 -68.23
N ALA A 519 -21.97 -17.66 -69.34
CA ALA A 519 -22.15 -18.93 -70.05
C ALA A 519 -21.86 -20.12 -69.13
N HIS A 520 -20.77 -20.05 -68.35
CA HIS A 520 -20.39 -21.09 -67.40
C HIS A 520 -21.39 -21.22 -66.25
N LEU A 521 -21.84 -20.09 -65.67
CA LEU A 521 -22.88 -20.07 -64.65
C LEU A 521 -24.17 -20.73 -65.15
N MET A 522 -24.60 -20.38 -66.37
CA MET A 522 -25.80 -20.95 -66.98
C MET A 522 -25.62 -22.44 -67.27
N ALA A 523 -24.46 -22.86 -67.79
CA ALA A 523 -24.16 -24.26 -68.05
C ALA A 523 -24.26 -25.11 -66.77
N GLU A 524 -23.73 -24.63 -65.64
CA GLU A 524 -23.85 -25.34 -64.34
C GLU A 524 -25.31 -25.50 -63.88
N LEU A 525 -26.14 -24.47 -64.08
CA LEU A 525 -27.55 -24.55 -63.71
C LEU A 525 -28.35 -25.47 -64.64
N VAL A 526 -28.07 -25.42 -65.94
CA VAL A 526 -28.73 -26.28 -66.93
C VAL A 526 -28.28 -27.74 -66.76
N GLU A 527 -27.00 -28.00 -66.49
CA GLU A 527 -26.52 -29.36 -66.21
C GLU A 527 -27.20 -29.93 -64.97
N ASN A 528 -27.30 -29.17 -63.87
CA ASN A 528 -28.08 -29.58 -62.70
C ASN A 528 -29.55 -29.85 -63.04
N ALA A 529 -30.21 -28.94 -63.74
CA ALA A 529 -31.61 -29.10 -64.14
C ALA A 529 -31.85 -30.37 -64.97
N THR A 530 -30.95 -30.68 -65.91
CA THR A 530 -31.04 -31.89 -66.75
C THR A 530 -30.72 -33.18 -65.99
N LEU A 531 -29.75 -33.14 -65.05
CA LEU A 531 -29.30 -34.27 -64.23
C LEU A 531 -30.38 -34.71 -63.22
N PHE A 532 -31.07 -33.75 -62.60
CA PHE A 532 -32.12 -34.03 -61.60
C PHE A 532 -33.51 -34.24 -62.22
N SER A 533 -33.65 -34.02 -63.54
CA SER A 533 -34.89 -34.25 -64.29
C SER A 533 -34.94 -35.67 -64.88
N PRO A 534 -36.10 -36.36 -64.86
CA PRO A 534 -36.24 -37.68 -65.50
C PRO A 534 -35.87 -37.68 -66.99
N PRO A 535 -35.29 -38.76 -67.57
CA PRO A 535 -34.74 -38.75 -68.94
C PRO A 535 -35.72 -38.40 -70.08
N ARG A 536 -37.05 -38.45 -69.83
CA ARG A 536 -38.09 -38.14 -70.81
C ARG A 536 -38.69 -36.74 -70.68
N THR A 537 -38.21 -35.93 -69.73
CA THR A 537 -38.68 -34.54 -69.55
C THR A 537 -37.72 -33.55 -70.20
N ARG A 538 -38.25 -32.41 -70.63
CA ARG A 538 -37.48 -31.26 -71.13
C ARG A 538 -37.19 -30.27 -70.00
N VAL A 539 -36.10 -29.53 -70.16
CA VAL A 539 -35.71 -28.38 -69.35
C VAL A 539 -35.93 -27.12 -70.17
N ASP A 540 -36.71 -26.19 -69.65
CA ASP A 540 -37.09 -24.98 -70.38
C ASP A 540 -36.26 -23.79 -69.90
N LEU A 541 -35.66 -23.05 -70.83
CA LEU A 541 -34.97 -21.78 -70.56
C LEU A 541 -35.87 -20.63 -71.00
N ARG A 542 -36.34 -19.86 -70.02
CA ARG A 542 -37.18 -18.69 -70.24
C ARG A 542 -36.42 -17.43 -69.92
N THR A 543 -36.71 -16.36 -70.65
CA THR A 543 -36.13 -15.06 -70.35
C THR A 543 -37.22 -14.02 -70.21
N THR A 544 -37.08 -13.16 -69.20
CA THR A 544 -38.03 -12.10 -68.90
C THR A 544 -37.27 -10.81 -68.66
N THR A 545 -37.55 -9.78 -69.46
CA THR A 545 -37.01 -8.44 -69.23
C THR A 545 -37.69 -7.82 -68.02
N THR A 546 -36.90 -7.28 -67.09
CA THR A 546 -37.36 -6.61 -65.87
C THR A 546 -36.79 -5.19 -65.82
N PRO A 547 -37.33 -4.29 -64.98
CA PRO A 547 -36.76 -2.95 -64.80
C PRO A 547 -35.30 -2.92 -64.31
N HIS A 548 -34.81 -4.04 -63.76
CA HIS A 548 -33.46 -4.14 -63.20
C HIS A 548 -32.47 -4.89 -64.11
N GLY A 549 -32.92 -5.35 -65.28
CA GLY A 549 -32.11 -6.10 -66.25
C GLY A 549 -32.86 -7.29 -66.85
N LEU A 550 -32.19 -8.42 -67.05
CA LEU A 550 -32.76 -9.61 -67.67
C LEU A 550 -32.78 -10.77 -66.67
N THR A 551 -33.92 -11.41 -66.49
CA THR A 551 -34.01 -12.65 -65.70
C THR A 551 -34.04 -13.84 -66.65
N VAL A 552 -33.17 -14.82 -66.43
CA VAL A 552 -33.17 -16.11 -67.10
C VAL A 552 -33.63 -17.17 -66.11
N GLU A 553 -34.70 -17.89 -66.43
CA GLU A 553 -35.25 -18.96 -65.61
C GLU A 553 -34.92 -20.31 -66.28
N VAL A 554 -34.26 -21.19 -65.53
CA VAL A 554 -34.05 -22.59 -65.91
C VAL A 554 -35.06 -23.41 -65.13
N GLU A 555 -36.04 -23.96 -65.82
CA GLU A 555 -37.13 -24.73 -65.20
C GLU A 555 -36.97 -26.22 -65.46
N ASP A 556 -36.88 -27.00 -64.38
CA ASP A 556 -36.72 -28.45 -64.41
C ASP A 556 -37.99 -29.19 -63.96
N ARG A 557 -38.06 -30.50 -64.23
CA ARG A 557 -39.18 -31.37 -63.84
C ARG A 557 -38.72 -32.50 -62.93
N GLY A 558 -37.69 -32.23 -62.14
CA GLY A 558 -37.06 -33.17 -61.21
C GLY A 558 -37.84 -33.37 -59.91
N LEU A 559 -37.18 -34.01 -58.95
CA LEU A 559 -37.65 -34.06 -57.58
C LEU A 559 -37.30 -32.72 -56.91
N GLY A 560 -38.30 -31.90 -56.61
CA GLY A 560 -38.11 -30.69 -55.83
C GLY A 560 -37.47 -30.97 -54.47
N LEU A 561 -36.91 -29.93 -53.85
CA LEU A 561 -36.20 -30.03 -52.58
C LEU A 561 -37.07 -29.60 -51.38
N PRO A 562 -36.80 -30.13 -50.18
CA PRO A 562 -37.40 -29.61 -48.95
C PRO A 562 -37.10 -28.12 -48.76
N ARG A 563 -38.04 -27.37 -48.21
CA ARG A 563 -37.88 -25.90 -48.00
C ARG A 563 -36.61 -25.55 -47.21
N THR A 564 -36.26 -26.33 -46.19
CA THR A 564 -35.05 -26.12 -45.39
C THR A 564 -33.78 -26.26 -46.23
N GLU A 565 -33.74 -27.24 -47.14
CA GLU A 565 -32.59 -27.44 -48.03
C GLU A 565 -32.54 -26.36 -49.12
N LEU A 566 -33.69 -25.93 -49.65
CA LEU A 566 -33.78 -24.79 -50.57
C LEU A 566 -33.30 -23.47 -49.94
N ASP A 567 -33.69 -23.21 -48.69
CA ASP A 567 -33.30 -22.00 -47.97
C ASP A 567 -31.79 -22.00 -47.67
N GLU A 568 -31.22 -23.15 -47.32
CA GLU A 568 -29.77 -23.32 -47.17
C GLU A 568 -29.03 -23.08 -48.48
N LEU A 569 -29.51 -23.63 -49.60
CA LEU A 569 -28.91 -23.43 -50.91
C LEU A 569 -29.00 -21.96 -51.36
N ASN A 570 -30.15 -21.32 -51.17
CA ASN A 570 -30.33 -19.91 -51.48
C ASN A 570 -29.46 -19.00 -50.61
N THR A 571 -29.28 -19.32 -49.33
CA THR A 571 -28.37 -18.58 -48.44
C THR A 571 -26.92 -18.68 -48.94
N ARG A 572 -26.48 -19.89 -49.33
CA ARG A 572 -25.14 -20.11 -49.89
C ARG A 572 -24.92 -19.43 -51.24
N LEU A 573 -25.96 -19.33 -52.08
CA LEU A 573 -25.90 -18.61 -53.35
C LEU A 573 -25.85 -17.09 -53.16
N ALA A 574 -26.38 -16.56 -52.05
CA ALA A 574 -26.40 -15.15 -51.74
C ALA A 574 -25.13 -14.64 -51.02
N GLU A 575 -24.49 -15.48 -50.21
CA GLU A 575 -23.25 -15.13 -49.49
C GLU A 575 -22.01 -15.47 -50.33
N LYS A 576 -20.89 -14.71 -50.19
CA LYS A 576 -19.60 -15.07 -50.80
C LYS A 576 -19.01 -16.25 -50.01
N PRO A 577 -19.15 -17.51 -50.47
CA PRO A 577 -18.86 -18.65 -49.61
C PRO A 577 -17.35 -18.90 -49.58
N GLU A 578 -16.80 -19.19 -48.38
CA GLU A 578 -15.45 -19.72 -48.27
C GLU A 578 -15.44 -21.20 -48.69
N PHE A 579 -14.49 -21.59 -49.54
CA PHE A 579 -14.42 -22.96 -50.06
C PHE A 579 -14.03 -23.94 -48.95
N ASP A 580 -14.85 -24.99 -48.75
CA ASP A 580 -14.59 -26.10 -47.84
C ASP A 580 -14.31 -27.39 -48.63
N LEU A 581 -13.16 -28.01 -48.35
CA LEU A 581 -12.65 -29.20 -49.03
C LEU A 581 -13.49 -30.46 -48.79
N ALA A 582 -14.32 -30.47 -47.75
CA ALA A 582 -15.12 -31.64 -47.36
C ALA A 582 -16.40 -31.84 -48.20
N GLN A 583 -16.75 -30.93 -49.12
CA GLN A 583 -18.04 -30.93 -49.84
C GLN A 583 -17.87 -30.92 -51.39
N SER A 584 -17.14 -31.88 -51.96
CA SER A 584 -16.86 -31.93 -53.41
C SER A 584 -18.09 -32.10 -54.30
N ASP A 585 -19.16 -32.71 -53.79
CA ASP A 585 -20.32 -33.13 -54.58
C ASP A 585 -21.24 -31.96 -54.99
N ARG A 586 -20.95 -30.74 -54.51
CA ARG A 586 -21.75 -29.52 -54.72
C ARG A 586 -20.96 -28.39 -55.37
N LEU A 587 -19.87 -28.73 -56.06
CA LEU A 587 -18.95 -27.79 -56.69
C LEU A 587 -19.64 -26.84 -57.68
N GLY A 588 -20.63 -27.31 -58.44
CA GLY A 588 -21.34 -26.51 -59.45
C GLY A 588 -22.11 -25.32 -58.87
N LEU A 589 -22.88 -25.51 -57.79
CA LEU A 589 -23.61 -24.41 -57.13
C LEU A 589 -22.67 -23.42 -56.45
N PHE A 590 -21.50 -23.87 -55.97
CA PHE A 590 -20.47 -22.98 -55.43
C PHE A 590 -19.86 -22.10 -56.53
N VAL A 591 -19.58 -22.67 -57.71
CA VAL A 591 -19.11 -21.91 -58.89
C VAL A 591 -20.16 -20.87 -59.29
N VAL A 592 -21.44 -21.26 -59.34
CA VAL A 592 -22.57 -20.35 -59.60
C VAL A 592 -22.58 -19.19 -58.61
N GLY A 593 -22.55 -19.46 -57.30
CA GLY A 593 -22.54 -18.40 -56.27
C GLY A 593 -21.33 -17.46 -56.39
N ARG A 594 -20.15 -17.99 -56.73
CA ARG A 594 -18.93 -17.18 -56.89
C ARG A 594 -18.93 -16.31 -58.14
N LEU A 595 -19.36 -16.86 -59.28
CA LEU A 595 -19.52 -16.10 -60.53
C LEU A 595 -20.64 -15.06 -60.39
N ALA A 596 -21.70 -15.41 -59.65
CA ALA A 596 -22.80 -14.51 -59.36
C ALA A 596 -22.34 -13.31 -58.52
N ALA A 597 -21.65 -13.57 -57.41
CA ALA A 597 -21.07 -12.54 -56.55
C ALA A 597 -20.06 -11.63 -57.28
N ARG A 598 -19.29 -12.18 -58.25
CA ARG A 598 -18.30 -11.43 -59.03
C ARG A 598 -18.96 -10.36 -59.93
N HIS A 599 -20.08 -10.70 -60.57
CA HIS A 599 -20.75 -9.82 -61.55
C HIS A 599 -22.01 -9.13 -61.00
N GLY A 600 -22.31 -9.29 -59.71
CA GLY A 600 -23.52 -8.76 -59.09
C GLY A 600 -24.81 -9.41 -59.60
N ILE A 601 -24.72 -10.64 -60.10
CA ILE A 601 -25.86 -11.45 -60.54
C ILE A 601 -26.55 -12.03 -59.31
N LYS A 602 -27.88 -12.06 -59.30
CA LYS A 602 -28.64 -12.74 -58.24
C LYS A 602 -29.14 -14.07 -58.76
N VAL A 603 -28.91 -15.13 -58.01
CA VAL A 603 -29.40 -16.47 -58.33
C VAL A 603 -30.27 -16.94 -57.18
N SER A 604 -31.46 -17.43 -57.49
CA SER A 604 -32.39 -17.99 -56.52
C SER A 604 -33.07 -19.24 -57.06
N LEU A 605 -33.26 -20.24 -56.20
CA LEU A 605 -33.98 -21.46 -56.48
C LEU A 605 -35.38 -21.38 -55.87
N SER A 606 -36.40 -21.77 -56.63
CA SER A 606 -37.79 -21.84 -56.19
C SER A 606 -38.46 -23.13 -56.67
N PRO A 607 -39.53 -23.63 -56.01
CA PRO A 607 -40.26 -24.79 -56.49
C PRO A 607 -40.94 -24.52 -57.85
N SER A 608 -40.76 -25.41 -58.83
CA SER A 608 -41.47 -25.34 -60.10
C SER A 608 -42.92 -25.85 -59.96
N PRO A 609 -43.90 -25.25 -60.66
CA PRO A 609 -45.26 -25.78 -60.80
C PRO A 609 -45.33 -27.23 -61.32
N TYR A 610 -44.28 -27.72 -61.98
CA TYR A 610 -44.21 -29.08 -62.54
C TYR A 610 -43.53 -30.10 -61.61
N GLY A 611 -43.24 -29.73 -60.36
CA GLY A 611 -42.72 -30.62 -59.31
C GLY A 611 -41.19 -30.58 -59.11
N GLY A 612 -40.46 -29.95 -60.03
CA GLY A 612 -39.02 -29.72 -59.97
C GLY A 612 -38.63 -28.39 -59.33
N LEU A 613 -37.53 -27.80 -59.79
CA LEU A 613 -37.08 -26.47 -59.38
C LEU A 613 -37.01 -25.50 -60.56
N THR A 614 -37.12 -24.20 -60.24
CA THR A 614 -36.83 -23.09 -61.13
C THR A 614 -35.66 -22.31 -60.57
N ALA A 615 -34.55 -22.28 -61.30
CA ALA A 615 -33.41 -21.42 -61.01
C ALA A 615 -33.56 -20.09 -61.75
N SER A 616 -33.79 -19.00 -61.01
CA SER A 616 -33.91 -17.64 -61.55
C SER A 616 -32.58 -16.92 -61.45
N VAL A 617 -32.02 -16.53 -62.59
CA VAL A 617 -30.75 -15.81 -62.73
C VAL A 617 -31.04 -14.38 -63.18
N SER A 618 -30.92 -13.42 -62.28
CA SER A 618 -31.13 -11.99 -62.56
C SER A 618 -29.82 -11.33 -62.97
N LEU A 619 -29.66 -11.09 -64.27
CA LEU A 619 -28.56 -10.33 -64.86
C LEU A 619 -28.83 -8.82 -64.71
N PRO A 620 -27.97 -8.06 -64.00
CA PRO A 620 -28.18 -6.63 -63.85
C PRO A 620 -27.97 -5.88 -65.17
N ALA A 621 -28.65 -4.74 -65.33
CA ALA A 621 -28.56 -3.91 -66.52
C ALA A 621 -27.11 -3.50 -66.89
N SER A 622 -26.19 -3.44 -65.93
CA SER A 622 -24.77 -3.14 -66.17
C SER A 622 -24.03 -4.20 -67.00
N LEU A 623 -24.57 -5.42 -67.08
CA LEU A 623 -24.00 -6.50 -67.91
C LEU A 623 -24.63 -6.54 -69.31
N LEU A 624 -25.68 -5.76 -69.57
CA LEU A 624 -26.45 -5.82 -70.80
C LEU A 624 -26.18 -4.59 -71.68
N THR A 625 -26.27 -4.78 -72.98
CA THR A 625 -26.20 -3.72 -73.99
C THR A 625 -27.16 -4.03 -75.13
N ASP A 626 -27.65 -2.99 -75.80
CA ASP A 626 -28.49 -3.17 -76.98
C ASP A 626 -27.68 -3.82 -78.12
N LEU A 627 -28.34 -4.64 -78.93
CA LEU A 627 -27.76 -5.20 -80.16
C LEU A 627 -27.50 -4.08 -81.17
N ALA A 628 -26.27 -3.58 -81.21
CA ALA A 628 -25.84 -2.74 -82.32
C ALA A 628 -25.78 -3.61 -83.59
N VAL A 629 -26.63 -3.30 -84.58
CA VAL A 629 -26.54 -3.89 -85.92
C VAL A 629 -25.16 -3.54 -86.47
N PRO A 630 -24.31 -4.53 -86.84
CA PRO A 630 -23.02 -4.22 -87.41
C PRO A 630 -23.22 -3.46 -88.73
N ALA A 631 -22.65 -2.26 -88.84
CA ALA A 631 -22.51 -1.58 -90.11
C ALA A 631 -21.60 -2.45 -91.00
N GLY A 632 -22.19 -3.09 -92.01
CA GLY A 632 -21.48 -4.04 -92.86
C GLY A 632 -20.23 -3.45 -93.51
N ARG A 633 -19.14 -4.23 -93.50
CA ARG A 633 -18.12 -4.29 -94.54
C ARG A 633 -17.56 -5.69 -94.63
#